data_AF-A0A0F8VAW3-F1
#
_entry.id   AF-A0A0F8VAW3-F1
#
_cell.length_a   1.000
_cell.length_b   1.000
_cell.length_c   1.000
_cell.angle_alpha   90.00
_cell.angle_beta   90.00
_cell.angle_gamma   90.00
#
_symmetry.space_group_name_H-M   'P 1'
#
loop_
_entity.id
_entity.type
_entity.pdbx_description
1 polymer ?
#
loop_
_entity_poly.entity_id
_entity_poly.type
_entity_poly.pdbx_seq_one_letter_code
_entity_poly.pdbx_strand_id
1 'polypeptide(L)' 'MNSEPLNIESIKNLQEKLSSLIGVSGHEEEVSNFILNEIKENNLADKFWIDPIGNVLAIK' A
#
# COMPACT_ATOMS: atom_id res chain seq x y z
N MET A 1 -20.75 -16.15 -5.39
CA MET A 1 -20.01 -15.18 -4.56
C MET A 1 -20.72 -13.85 -4.73
N ASN A 2 -21.45 -13.40 -3.71
CA ASN A 2 -22.00 -12.04 -3.72
C ASN A 2 -20.82 -11.12 -3.41
N SER A 3 -20.28 -10.46 -4.43
CA SER A 3 -19.32 -9.39 -4.24
C SER A 3 -20.05 -8.26 -3.53
N GLU A 4 -19.58 -7.87 -2.34
CA GLU A 4 -20.00 -6.62 -1.74
C GLU A 4 -19.82 -5.48 -2.77
N PRO A 5 -20.75 -4.52 -2.82
CA PRO A 5 -20.62 -3.40 -3.73
C PRO A 5 -19.30 -2.68 -3.44
N LEU A 6 -18.50 -2.49 -4.49
CA LEU A 6 -17.21 -1.82 -4.41
C LEU A 6 -17.39 -0.45 -3.76
N ASN A 7 -16.71 -0.20 -2.64
CA ASN A 7 -16.75 1.12 -2.00
C ASN A 7 -15.88 2.09 -2.82
N ILE A 8 -16.50 2.74 -3.79
CA ILE A 8 -15.81 3.65 -4.72
C ILE A 8 -15.15 4.81 -3.98
N GLU A 9 -15.77 5.30 -2.90
CA GLU A 9 -15.26 6.44 -2.15
C GLU A 9 -13.97 6.08 -1.40
N SER A 10 -13.91 4.90 -0.76
CA SER A 10 -12.69 4.46 -0.09
C SER A 10 -11.54 4.24 -1.08
N ILE A 11 -11.83 3.75 -2.28
CA ILE A 11 -10.84 3.57 -3.34
C ILE A 11 -10.29 4.91 -3.81
N LYS A 12 -11.16 5.90 -4.05
CA LYS A 12 -10.73 7.25 -4.42
C LYS A 12 -9.82 7.87 -3.37
N ASN A 13 -10.20 7.76 -2.10
CA ASN A 13 -9.39 8.27 -0.99
C ASN A 13 -8.01 7.60 -0.91
N LEU A 14 -7.93 6.29 -1.15
CA LEU A 14 -6.65 5.57 -1.18
C LEU A 14 -5.79 6.01 -2.38
N GLN A 15 -6.41 6.17 -3.56
CA GLN A 15 -5.69 6.64 -4.76
C GLN A 15 -5.14 8.05 -4.57
N GLU A 16 -5.94 8.97 -4.00
CA GLU A 16 -5.49 10.33 -3.70
C GLU A 16 -4.30 10.34 -2.75
N LYS A 17 -4.39 9.58 -1.64
CA LYS A 17 -3.27 9.42 -0.69
C LYS A 17 -2.01 8.93 -1.39
N LEU A 18 -2.10 7.83 -2.14
CA LEU A 18 -0.96 7.25 -2.85
C LEU A 18 -0.36 8.22 -3.89
N SER A 19 -1.19 8.93 -4.64
CA SER A 19 -0.75 9.88 -5.67
C SER A 19 -0.13 11.17 -5.11
N SER A 20 -0.41 11.49 -3.86
CA SER A 20 0.09 12.70 -3.20
C SER A 20 1.47 12.50 -2.56
N LEU A 21 1.89 11.24 -2.35
CA LEU A 21 3.20 10.92 -1.80
C LEU A 21 4.29 11.19 -2.83
N ILE A 22 5.40 11.78 -2.38
CA ILE A 22 6.57 12.02 -3.24
C ILE A 22 7.48 10.80 -3.15
N GLY A 23 7.63 10.09 -4.28
CA GLY A 23 8.52 8.94 -4.39
C GLY A 23 9.12 8.85 -5.78
N VAL A 24 10.11 9.70 -6.05
CA VAL A 24 10.89 9.62 -7.31
C VAL A 24 11.82 8.40 -7.27
N SER A 25 12.29 7.96 -8.44
CA SER A 25 13.18 6.80 -8.58
C SER A 25 14.38 6.88 -7.61
N GLY A 26 14.52 5.89 -6.73
CA GLY A 26 15.57 5.81 -5.71
C GLY A 26 15.29 6.58 -4.40
N HIS A 27 14.12 7.19 -4.28
CA HIS A 27 13.66 7.95 -3.11
C HIS A 27 12.22 7.57 -2.70
N GLU A 28 11.82 6.32 -2.92
CA GLU A 28 10.47 5.80 -2.66
C GLU A 28 10.22 5.43 -1.19
N GLU A 29 11.07 5.84 -0.25
CA GLU A 29 10.98 5.45 1.17
C GLU A 29 9.62 5.84 1.79
N GLU A 30 9.11 7.03 1.48
CA GLU A 30 7.80 7.47 1.99
C GLU A 30 6.65 6.62 1.45
N VAL A 31 6.69 6.29 0.15
CA VAL A 31 5.69 5.46 -0.53
C VAL A 31 5.72 4.02 0.00
N SER A 32 6.91 3.42 0.07
CA SER A 32 7.08 2.04 0.54
C SER A 32 6.68 1.87 2.00
N ASN A 33 7.05 2.82 2.88
CA ASN A 33 6.61 2.82 4.28
C ASN A 33 5.10 3.00 4.41
N PHE A 34 4.48 3.87 3.62
CA PHE A 34 3.02 4.03 3.60
C PHE A 34 2.32 2.71 3.26
N ILE A 35 2.73 2.04 2.17
CA ILE A 35 2.14 0.77 1.74
C ILE A 35 2.34 -0.31 2.82
N LEU A 36 3.52 -0.39 3.43
CA LEU A 36 3.82 -1.37 4.49
C LEU A 36 2.90 -1.18 5.71
N ASN A 37 2.64 0.07 6.10
CA ASN A 37 1.72 0.40 7.19
C ASN A 37 0.28 0.03 6.84
N GLU A 38 -0.20 0.33 5.63
CA GLU A 38 -1.54 -0.07 5.18
C GLU A 38 -1.73 -1.60 5.23
N ILE A 39 -0.71 -2.38 4.85
CA ILE A 39 -0.72 -3.85 4.95
C ILE A 39 -0.83 -4.30 6.41
N LYS A 40 -0.04 -3.69 7.30
CA LYS A 40 -0.01 -4.01 8.73
C LYS A 40 -1.31 -3.66 9.44
N GLU A 41 -1.80 -2.43 9.27
CA GLU A 41 -2.97 -1.90 9.98
C GLU A 41 -4.27 -2.60 9.55
N ASN A 42 -4.37 -2.97 8.28
CA ASN A 42 -5.54 -3.66 7.73
C ASN A 42 -5.37 -5.19 7.67
N ASN A 43 -4.26 -5.74 8.19
CA ASN A 43 -3.94 -7.17 8.22
C ASN A 43 -4.12 -7.85 6.84
N LEU A 44 -3.52 -7.27 5.79
CA LEU A 44 -3.72 -7.66 4.39
C LEU A 44 -2.84 -8.82 3.93
N ALA A 45 -1.79 -9.15 4.67
CA ALA A 45 -0.81 -10.19 4.35
C ALA A 45 -0.24 -10.84 5.62
N ASP A 46 0.07 -12.14 5.55
CA ASP A 46 0.67 -12.91 6.63
C ASP A 46 2.13 -12.53 6.89
N LYS A 47 2.85 -12.18 5.82
CA LYS A 47 4.24 -11.70 5.90
C LYS A 47 4.42 -10.51 4.97
N PHE A 48 5.13 -9.50 5.46
CA PHE A 48 5.45 -8.32 4.66
C PHE A 48 6.75 -7.69 5.15
N TRP A 49 7.54 -7.14 4.22
CA TRP A 49 8.80 -6.44 4.50
C TRP A 49 9.20 -5.54 3.33
N ILE A 50 10.18 -4.67 3.55
CA ILE A 50 10.85 -3.89 2.51
C ILE A 50 12.21 -4.55 2.23
N ASP A 51 12.55 -4.80 0.97
CA ASP A 51 13.85 -5.36 0.58
C ASP A 51 14.98 -4.30 0.62
N PRO A 52 16.27 -4.68 0.48
CA PRO A 52 17.37 -3.72 0.55
C PRO A 52 17.39 -2.62 -0.53
N ILE A 53 16.57 -2.73 -1.58
CA ILE A 53 16.48 -1.75 -2.66
C ILE A 53 15.16 -0.97 -2.65
N GLY A 54 14.32 -1.15 -1.62
CA GLY A 54 13.11 -0.36 -1.38
C GLY A 54 11.80 -0.99 -1.86
N ASN A 55 11.81 -2.22 -2.38
CA ASN A 55 10.56 -2.86 -2.82
C ASN A 55 9.76 -3.38 -1.62
N VAL A 56 8.45 -3.14 -1.64
CA VAL A 56 7.51 -3.77 -0.70
C VAL A 56 7.16 -5.18 -1.18
N LEU A 57 7.43 -6.18 -0.34
CA LEU A 57 7.09 -7.58 -0.58
C LEU A 57 6.03 -8.02 0.42
N ALA A 58 4.97 -8.67 -0.05
CA ALA A 58 3.85 -9.12 0.77
C ALA A 58 3.36 -10.52 0.33
N ILE A 59 3.14 -11.40 1.30
CA ILE A 59 2.70 -12.79 1.11
C ILE A 59 1.44 -13.02 1.93
N LYS A 60 0.39 -13.52 1.27
CA LYS A 60 -0.87 -13.95 1.87
C LYS A 60 -0.84 -15.43 2.25
#